data_AF-A0A7W0KV35-F1
#
_entry.id   AF-A0A7W0KV35-F1
#
_cell.length_a   1.000
_cell.length_b   1.000
_cell.length_c   1.000
_cell.angle_alpha   90.00
_cell.angle_beta   90.00
_cell.angle_gamma   90.00
#
_symmetry.space_group_name_H-M   'P 1'
#
loop_
_entity.id
_entity.type
_entity.pdbx_description
1 polymer ?
#
loop_
_entity_poly.entity_id
_entity_poly.type
_entity_poly.pdbx_seq_one_letter_code
_entity_poly.pdbx_strand_id
1 'polypeptide(L)'
;MNSLEERLRDALRDGALTVEESPDLLTRVELSITDDQRLRVQHRAIAGVAGCIVAAVAAIVVAVTDTKQGSVLMDWWILELITVALLVVIAFWLGPLIKRFGRSYAADVFRANPRTGKSFIMLTDVAYYLIFFSYILFTVSFEPKGAWADTVNAAQLQHETARLAGILLIIGVLHSANLLALPVMGRLLTLNRQLDESAPPSQHQA
;
A
#
# COMPACT_ATOMS: atom_id res chain seq x y z
N MET A 1 7.80 47.21 -34.41
CA MET A 1 7.58 46.03 -33.55
C MET A 1 6.08 45.83 -33.24
N ASN A 2 5.13 46.27 -34.09
CA ASN A 2 3.76 46.57 -33.62
C ASN A 2 2.67 46.19 -34.63
N SER A 3 2.38 44.91 -34.85
CA SER A 3 1.08 44.53 -35.45
C SER A 3 0.77 43.06 -35.24
N LEU A 4 1.80 42.22 -35.33
CA LEU A 4 1.69 40.79 -35.09
C LEU A 4 1.53 40.48 -33.60
N GLU A 5 2.25 41.22 -32.74
CA GLU A 5 2.10 41.14 -31.28
C GLU A 5 0.73 41.66 -30.81
N GLU A 6 0.22 42.74 -31.40
CA GLU A 6 -1.13 43.26 -31.12
C GLU A 6 -2.22 42.30 -31.59
N ARG A 7 -2.08 41.72 -32.78
CA ARG A 7 -3.01 40.69 -33.27
C ARG A 7 -3.01 39.42 -32.43
N LEU A 8 -1.84 38.97 -31.96
CA LEU A 8 -1.74 37.82 -31.04
C LEU A 8 -2.34 38.15 -29.68
N ARG A 9 -2.09 39.35 -29.16
CA ARG A 9 -2.64 39.82 -27.89
C ARG A 9 -4.16 39.93 -27.95
N ASP A 10 -4.71 40.48 -29.03
CA ASP A 10 -6.15 40.60 -29.21
C ASP A 10 -6.80 39.23 -29.46
N ALA A 11 -6.21 38.36 -30.28
CA ALA A 11 -6.74 37.01 -30.50
C ALA A 11 -6.72 36.13 -29.24
N LEU A 12 -5.67 36.25 -28.41
CA LEU A 12 -5.60 35.56 -27.11
C LEU A 12 -6.60 36.13 -26.10
N ARG A 13 -6.81 37.45 -26.10
CA ARG A 13 -7.75 38.11 -25.20
C ARG A 13 -9.20 37.80 -25.58
N ASP A 14 -9.52 37.78 -26.87
CA ASP A 14 -10.83 37.43 -27.38
C ASP A 14 -11.13 35.93 -27.15
N GLY A 15 -10.15 35.06 -27.41
CA GLY A 15 -10.21 33.65 -27.05
C GLY A 15 -10.48 33.43 -25.56
N ALA A 16 -9.77 34.14 -24.67
CA ALA A 16 -9.95 34.04 -23.22
C ALA A 16 -11.32 34.56 -22.74
N LEU A 17 -11.91 35.55 -23.41
CA LEU A 17 -13.24 36.06 -23.10
C LEU A 17 -14.37 35.15 -23.60
N THR A 18 -14.11 34.33 -24.63
CA THR A 18 -15.07 33.36 -25.18
C THR A 18 -15.08 32.00 -24.48
N VAL A 19 -14.09 31.72 -23.61
CA VAL A 19 -14.13 30.54 -22.74
C VAL A 19 -15.06 30.84 -21.57
N GLU A 20 -16.34 30.51 -21.75
CA GLU A 20 -17.30 30.46 -20.65
C GLU A 20 -16.78 29.42 -19.63
N GLU A 21 -16.32 29.90 -18.46
CA GLU A 21 -15.83 29.03 -17.39
C GLU A 21 -16.92 28.03 -17.03
N SER A 22 -16.78 26.79 -17.47
CA SER A 22 -17.74 25.72 -17.20
C SER A 22 -17.85 25.53 -15.66
N PRO A 23 -19.00 25.88 -15.05
CA PRO A 23 -19.17 25.78 -13.60
C PRO A 23 -19.12 24.31 -13.13
N ASP A 24 -19.38 23.37 -14.04
CA ASP A 24 -19.31 21.94 -13.78
C ASP A 24 -17.86 21.46 -13.56
N LEU A 25 -16.88 22.00 -14.29
CA LEU A 25 -15.47 21.64 -14.10
C LEU A 25 -14.93 22.09 -12.74
N LEU A 26 -15.26 23.31 -12.32
CA LEU A 26 -14.91 23.83 -11.00
C LEU A 26 -15.58 23.01 -9.90
N THR A 27 -16.88 22.73 -10.04
CA THR A 27 -17.63 21.91 -9.07
C THR A 27 -17.02 20.52 -8.95
N ARG A 28 -16.65 19.88 -10.07
CA ARG A 28 -16.03 18.55 -10.07
C ARG A 28 -14.63 18.54 -9.45
N VAL A 29 -13.85 19.59 -9.68
CA VAL A 29 -12.52 19.75 -9.07
C VAL A 29 -12.64 20.01 -7.57
N GLU A 30 -13.57 20.86 -7.14
CA GLU A 30 -13.82 21.16 -5.74
C GLU A 30 -14.31 19.92 -4.98
N LEU A 31 -15.21 19.15 -5.58
CA LEU A 31 -15.69 17.87 -5.03
C LEU A 31 -14.55 16.85 -4.94
N SER A 32 -13.69 16.76 -5.97
CA SER A 32 -12.50 15.91 -5.96
C SER A 32 -11.48 16.32 -4.91
N ILE A 33 -11.28 17.62 -4.66
CA ILE A 33 -10.34 18.13 -3.64
C ILE A 33 -10.88 17.81 -2.24
N THR A 34 -12.18 17.99 -2.03
CA THR A 34 -12.84 17.76 -0.73
C THR A 34 -12.84 16.27 -0.36
N ASP A 35 -13.09 15.38 -1.32
CA ASP A 35 -13.01 13.93 -1.12
C ASP A 35 -11.57 13.47 -0.82
N ASP A 36 -10.57 14.01 -1.53
CA ASP A 36 -9.17 13.64 -1.31
C ASP A 36 -8.65 14.12 0.05
N GLN A 37 -9.16 15.26 0.55
CA GLN A 37 -8.87 15.73 1.92
C GLN A 37 -9.50 14.83 2.99
N ARG A 38 -10.76 14.42 2.82
CA ARG A 38 -11.44 13.52 3.77
C ARG A 38 -10.73 12.18 3.93
N LEU A 39 -10.33 11.56 2.83
CA LEU A 39 -9.62 10.28 2.85
C LEU A 39 -8.25 10.38 3.54
N ARG A 40 -7.53 11.50 3.36
CA ARG A 40 -6.24 11.73 4.03
C ARG A 40 -6.40 11.94 5.53
N VAL A 41 -7.44 12.65 5.96
CA VAL A 41 -7.73 12.87 7.38
C VAL A 41 -8.18 11.56 8.04
N GLN A 42 -9.03 10.77 7.38
CA GLN A 42 -9.45 9.46 7.88
C GLN A 42 -8.28 8.48 8.01
N HIS A 43 -7.41 8.39 7.00
CA HIS A 43 -6.23 7.52 7.11
C HIS A 43 -5.26 7.97 8.20
N ARG A 44 -5.08 9.28 8.41
CA ARG A 44 -4.28 9.81 9.53
C ARG A 44 -4.92 9.50 10.88
N ALA A 45 -6.24 9.61 10.99
CA ALA A 45 -6.96 9.27 12.21
C ALA A 45 -6.85 7.77 12.52
N ILE A 46 -7.04 6.89 11.53
CA ILE A 46 -6.90 5.43 11.68
C ILE A 46 -5.46 5.08 12.07
N ALA A 47 -4.46 5.66 11.39
CA ALA A 47 -3.05 5.44 11.73
C ALA A 47 -2.72 5.96 13.13
N GLY A 48 -3.31 7.08 13.54
CA GLY A 48 -3.17 7.63 14.90
C GLY A 48 -3.78 6.71 15.96
N VAL A 49 -4.96 6.17 15.72
CA VAL A 49 -5.62 5.19 16.61
C VAL A 49 -4.80 3.91 16.71
N ALA A 50 -4.32 3.37 15.58
CA ALA A 50 -3.45 2.20 15.58
C ALA A 50 -2.15 2.47 16.36
N GLY A 51 -1.56 3.66 16.18
CA GLY A 51 -0.38 4.09 16.94
C GLY A 51 -0.65 4.20 18.45
N CYS A 52 -1.82 4.70 18.86
CA CYS A 52 -2.21 4.77 20.27
C CYS A 52 -2.40 3.37 20.87
N ILE A 53 -3.01 2.45 20.13
CA ILE A 53 -3.18 1.06 20.57
C ILE A 53 -1.82 0.40 20.77
N VAL A 54 -0.91 0.55 19.81
CA VAL A 54 0.46 0.02 19.90
C VAL A 54 1.22 0.63 21.08
N ALA A 55 1.14 1.95 21.26
CA ALA A 55 1.79 2.63 22.37
C ALA A 55 1.23 2.18 23.73
N ALA A 56 -0.08 1.97 23.83
CA ALA A 56 -0.72 1.44 25.03
C ALA A 56 -0.25 0.01 25.33
N VAL A 57 -0.19 -0.86 24.31
CA VAL A 57 0.34 -2.22 24.47
C VAL A 57 1.80 -2.20 24.91
N ALA A 58 2.64 -1.36 24.29
CA ALA A 58 4.04 -1.20 24.67
C ALA A 58 4.18 -0.67 26.11
N ALA A 59 3.36 0.29 26.51
CA ALA A 59 3.36 0.81 27.88
C ALA A 59 2.95 -0.24 28.91
N ILE A 60 1.93 -1.06 28.60
CA ILE A 60 1.50 -2.18 29.46
C ILE A 60 2.61 -3.21 29.58
N VAL A 61 3.26 -3.59 28.48
CA VAL A 61 4.39 -4.51 28.47
C VAL A 61 5.52 -4.00 29.37
N VAL A 62 5.89 -2.72 29.24
CA VAL A 62 6.95 -2.12 30.06
C VAL A 62 6.55 -2.09 31.53
N ALA A 63 5.28 -1.76 31.82
CA ALA A 63 4.78 -1.71 33.19
C ALA A 63 4.68 -3.08 33.86
N VAL A 64 4.50 -4.17 33.10
CA VAL A 64 4.30 -5.53 33.61
C VAL A 64 5.61 -6.36 33.61
N THR A 65 6.64 -5.91 32.90
CA THR A 65 7.97 -6.52 32.99
C THR A 65 8.60 -6.28 34.36
N ASP A 66 8.41 -7.22 35.28
CA ASP A 66 8.95 -7.14 36.65
C ASP A 66 10.45 -7.49 36.66
N THR A 67 11.28 -6.61 37.22
CA THR A 67 12.73 -6.78 37.28
C THR A 67 13.12 -7.31 38.65
N LYS A 68 13.02 -8.62 38.86
CA LYS A 68 13.52 -9.24 40.10
C LYS A 68 14.98 -9.65 39.96
N GLN A 69 15.83 -9.12 40.84
CA GLN A 69 17.21 -9.60 41.09
C GLN A 69 18.14 -9.61 39.85
N GLY A 70 18.07 -8.59 38.99
CA GLY A 70 19.05 -8.41 37.90
C GLY A 70 18.90 -9.38 36.71
N SER A 71 17.90 -10.26 36.72
CA SER A 71 17.44 -10.99 35.54
C SER A 71 16.09 -10.43 35.07
N VAL A 72 16.00 -10.12 33.78
CA VAL A 72 14.73 -9.73 33.16
C VAL A 72 13.91 -11.00 32.97
N LEU A 73 13.04 -11.29 33.94
CA LEU A 73 12.09 -12.40 33.87
C LEU A 73 10.83 -11.89 33.18
N MET A 74 10.76 -12.10 31.86
CA MET A 74 9.57 -11.78 31.08
C MET A 74 8.73 -13.04 30.93
N ASP A 75 7.44 -12.98 31.25
CA ASP A 75 6.53 -14.10 31.02
C ASP A 75 6.31 -14.31 29.51
N TRP A 76 6.05 -15.55 29.10
CA TRP A 76 5.87 -15.92 27.69
C TRP A 76 4.78 -15.08 26.99
N TRP A 77 3.67 -14.78 27.68
CA TRP A 77 2.53 -14.07 27.12
C TRP A 77 2.88 -12.61 26.79
N ILE A 78 3.83 -12.02 27.53
CA ILE A 78 4.33 -10.67 27.26
C ILE A 78 5.09 -10.68 25.94
N LEU A 79 5.96 -11.68 25.72
CA LEU A 79 6.70 -11.83 24.46
C LEU A 79 5.75 -12.03 23.27
N GLU A 80 4.71 -12.85 23.42
CA GLU A 80 3.68 -13.05 22.40
C GLU A 80 2.97 -11.73 22.07
N LEU A 81 2.52 -10.97 23.08
CA LEU A 81 1.86 -9.68 22.88
C LEU A 81 2.76 -8.65 22.18
N ILE A 82 4.03 -8.56 22.57
CA ILE A 82 5.01 -7.68 21.90
C ILE A 82 5.14 -8.08 20.44
N THR A 83 5.30 -9.38 20.17
CA THR A 83 5.53 -9.87 18.80
C THR A 83 4.31 -9.64 17.92
N VAL A 84 3.11 -9.91 18.42
CA VAL A 84 1.86 -9.61 17.72
C VAL A 84 1.72 -8.12 17.47
N ALA A 85 1.99 -7.26 18.46
CA ALA A 85 1.95 -5.81 18.29
C ALA A 85 2.94 -5.35 17.22
N LEU A 86 4.16 -5.89 17.22
CA LEU A 86 5.18 -5.59 16.22
C LEU A 86 4.77 -6.04 14.82
N LEU A 87 4.18 -7.23 14.68
CA LEU A 87 3.64 -7.72 13.41
C LEU A 87 2.55 -6.78 12.86
N VAL A 88 1.65 -6.32 13.73
CA VAL A 88 0.59 -5.36 13.36
C VAL A 88 1.18 -4.03 12.92
N VAL A 89 2.17 -3.50 13.66
CA VAL A 89 2.88 -2.26 13.28
C VAL A 89 3.53 -2.41 11.90
N ILE A 90 4.25 -3.51 11.68
CA ILE A 90 4.91 -3.80 10.40
C ILE A 90 3.88 -3.87 9.28
N ALA A 91 2.74 -4.54 9.50
CA ALA A 91 1.65 -4.65 8.53
C ALA A 91 1.16 -3.27 8.06
N PHE A 92 0.86 -2.38 9.02
CA PHE A 92 0.40 -1.03 8.73
C PHE A 92 1.49 -0.13 8.15
N TRP A 93 2.74 -0.31 8.57
CA TRP A 93 3.85 0.53 8.12
C TRP A 93 4.29 0.20 6.69
N LEU A 94 4.28 -1.07 6.29
CA LEU A 94 4.68 -1.48 4.94
C LEU A 94 3.62 -1.19 3.88
N GLY A 95 2.33 -1.18 4.21
CA GLY A 95 1.25 -0.89 3.24
C GLY A 95 1.49 0.38 2.42
N PRO A 96 1.73 1.55 3.07
CA PRO A 96 2.08 2.79 2.38
C PRO A 96 3.36 2.72 1.55
N LEU A 97 4.38 1.99 2.00
CA LEU A 97 5.67 1.85 1.30
C LEU A 97 5.51 1.08 -0.01
N ILE A 98 4.82 -0.06 0.01
CA ILE A 98 4.58 -0.89 -1.19
C ILE A 98 3.73 -0.11 -2.19
N LYS A 99 2.71 0.61 -1.72
CA LYS A 99 1.85 1.45 -2.55
C LYS A 99 2.62 2.58 -3.24
N ARG A 100 3.61 3.16 -2.56
CA ARG A 100 4.46 4.21 -3.12
C ARG A 100 5.28 3.69 -4.31
N PHE A 101 5.93 2.54 -4.18
CA PHE A 101 6.74 1.96 -5.25
C PHE A 101 5.88 1.37 -6.37
N GLY A 102 4.73 0.76 -6.05
CA GLY A 102 3.79 0.26 -7.04
C GLY A 102 3.19 1.35 -7.91
N ARG A 103 2.99 2.57 -7.37
CA ARG A 103 2.42 3.70 -8.12
C ARG A 103 3.34 4.21 -9.23
N SER A 104 4.64 4.34 -8.98
CA SER A 104 5.58 4.78 -10.03
C SER A 104 5.67 3.74 -11.14
N TYR A 105 5.73 2.46 -10.79
CA TYR A 105 5.85 1.37 -11.76
C TYR A 105 4.57 1.16 -12.60
N ALA A 106 3.39 1.22 -11.98
CA ALA A 106 2.13 1.10 -12.69
C ALA A 106 1.89 2.27 -13.66
N ALA A 107 2.40 3.47 -13.34
CA ALA A 107 2.32 4.62 -14.24
C ALA A 107 3.13 4.40 -15.54
N ASP A 108 4.27 3.70 -15.46
CA ASP A 108 5.10 3.40 -16.62
C ASP A 108 4.48 2.31 -17.51
N VAL A 109 3.95 1.23 -16.93
CA VAL A 109 3.37 0.10 -17.69
C VAL A 109 1.96 0.43 -18.22
N PHE A 110 1.12 1.07 -17.41
CA PHE A 110 -0.27 1.39 -17.78
C PHE A 110 -0.42 2.82 -18.31
N ARG A 111 0.64 3.40 -18.88
CA ARG A 111 0.61 4.78 -19.40
C ARG A 111 -0.52 5.02 -20.41
N ALA A 112 -0.88 4.00 -21.19
CA ALA A 112 -1.98 4.05 -22.15
C ALA A 112 -3.38 3.94 -21.53
N ASN A 113 -3.53 3.39 -20.31
CA ASN A 113 -4.82 3.15 -19.64
C ASN A 113 -4.70 3.37 -18.11
N PRO A 114 -4.67 4.63 -17.63
CA PRO A 114 -4.40 4.94 -16.22
C PRO A 114 -5.44 4.40 -15.23
N ARG A 115 -6.68 4.14 -15.69
CA ARG A 115 -7.75 3.56 -14.86
C ARG A 115 -7.42 2.13 -14.41
N THR A 116 -6.81 1.33 -15.28
CA THR A 116 -6.42 -0.06 -14.97
C THR A 116 -5.28 -0.11 -13.95
N GLY A 117 -4.30 0.80 -14.06
CA GLY A 117 -3.22 0.92 -13.08
C GLY A 117 -3.73 1.28 -11.68
N LYS A 118 -4.73 2.15 -11.57
CA LYS A 118 -5.36 2.51 -10.27
C LYS A 118 -6.04 1.30 -9.61
N SER A 119 -6.84 0.54 -10.37
CA SER A 119 -7.54 -0.65 -9.85
C SER A 119 -6.57 -1.75 -9.45
N PHE A 120 -5.52 -1.99 -10.24
CA PHE A 120 -4.48 -2.98 -9.92
C PHE A 120 -3.81 -2.68 -8.58
N ILE A 121 -3.37 -1.43 -8.36
CA ILE A 121 -2.76 -1.02 -7.09
C ILE A 121 -3.71 -1.27 -5.91
N MET A 122 -5.00 -0.97 -6.06
CA MET A 122 -5.99 -1.18 -5.00
C MET A 122 -6.22 -2.66 -4.71
N LEU A 123 -6.25 -3.52 -5.74
CA LEU A 123 -6.38 -4.97 -5.58
C LEU A 123 -5.17 -5.57 -4.86
N THR A 124 -3.96 -5.16 -5.23
CA THR A 124 -2.72 -5.61 -4.56
C THR A 124 -2.69 -5.16 -3.08
N ASP A 125 -3.17 -3.95 -2.78
CA ASP A 125 -3.26 -3.41 -1.42
C ASP A 125 -4.16 -4.31 -0.54
N VAL A 126 -5.34 -4.68 -1.05
CA VAL A 126 -6.27 -5.59 -0.34
C VAL A 126 -5.67 -6.98 -0.13
N ALA A 127 -5.08 -7.57 -1.17
CA ALA A 127 -4.45 -8.88 -1.08
C ALA A 127 -3.32 -8.90 -0.04
N TYR A 128 -2.54 -7.82 0.01
CA TYR A 128 -1.48 -7.65 0.99
C TYR A 128 -1.99 -7.66 2.44
N TYR A 129 -3.03 -6.87 2.75
CA TYR A 129 -3.62 -6.86 4.09
C TYR A 129 -4.23 -8.21 4.47
N LEU A 130 -4.87 -8.91 3.54
CA LEU A 130 -5.41 -10.25 3.80
C LEU A 130 -4.31 -11.23 4.20
N ILE A 131 -3.20 -11.26 3.45
CA ILE A 131 -2.08 -12.17 3.74
C ILE A 131 -1.46 -11.87 5.10
N PHE A 132 -1.29 -10.59 5.42
CA PHE A 132 -0.80 -10.17 6.73
C PHE A 132 -1.71 -10.56 7.87
N PHE A 133 -2.99 -10.24 7.73
CA PHE A 133 -3.99 -10.55 8.73
C PHE A 133 -4.06 -12.06 8.96
N SER A 134 -4.13 -12.85 7.88
CA SER A 134 -4.09 -14.30 7.95
C SER A 134 -2.83 -14.81 8.64
N TYR A 135 -1.64 -14.30 8.29
CA TYR A 135 -0.40 -14.72 8.93
C TYR A 135 -0.39 -14.45 10.43
N ILE A 136 -0.86 -13.28 10.86
CA ILE A 136 -0.95 -12.94 12.29
C ILE A 136 -1.90 -13.92 12.99
N LEU A 137 -3.09 -14.16 12.44
CA LEU A 137 -4.06 -15.10 13.02
C LEU A 137 -3.55 -16.54 13.05
N PHE A 138 -2.83 -16.98 12.03
CA PHE A 138 -2.29 -18.34 11.97
C PHE A 138 -1.13 -18.58 12.95
N THR A 139 -0.42 -17.52 13.32
CA THR A 139 0.78 -17.65 14.15
C THR A 139 0.55 -17.30 15.61
N VAL A 140 -0.51 -16.55 15.93
CA VAL A 140 -0.85 -16.20 17.31
C VAL A 140 -1.07 -17.47 18.13
N SER A 141 -0.40 -17.54 19.28
CA SER A 141 -0.50 -18.68 20.19
C SER A 141 -1.17 -18.25 21.49
N PHE A 142 -2.23 -18.97 21.89
CA PHE A 142 -2.97 -18.68 23.14
C PHE A 142 -2.52 -19.57 24.30
N GLU A 143 -1.70 -20.57 24.04
CA GLU A 143 -1.10 -21.46 25.02
C GLU A 143 0.42 -21.58 24.78
N PRO A 144 1.22 -21.83 25.83
CA PRO A 144 2.64 -22.12 25.66
C PRO A 144 2.83 -23.38 24.80
N LYS A 145 3.69 -23.31 23.78
CA LYS A 145 4.04 -24.50 22.98
C LYS A 145 4.76 -25.50 23.87
N GLY A 146 4.46 -26.80 23.75
CA GLY A 146 4.71 -27.80 24.80
C GLY A 146 6.11 -27.90 25.46
N ALA A 147 7.18 -27.35 24.87
CA ALA A 147 8.52 -27.30 25.48
C ALA A 147 8.90 -25.92 26.04
N TRP A 148 7.96 -24.99 26.11
CA TRP A 148 8.19 -23.63 26.55
C TRP A 148 8.21 -23.54 28.07
N ALA A 149 9.17 -22.79 28.59
CA ALA A 149 9.17 -22.39 29.98
C ALA A 149 8.19 -21.23 30.17
N ASP A 150 7.65 -21.08 31.39
CA ASP A 150 6.79 -19.95 31.73
C ASP A 150 7.51 -18.61 31.55
N THR A 151 8.82 -18.60 31.84
CA THR A 151 9.72 -17.47 31.62
C THR A 151 10.39 -17.55 30.26
N VAL A 152 10.49 -16.41 29.58
CA VAL A 152 11.12 -16.25 28.26
C VAL A 152 12.55 -16.78 28.27
N ASN A 153 12.82 -17.72 27.38
CA ASN A 153 14.13 -18.27 27.10
C ASN A 153 14.59 -17.95 25.66
N ALA A 154 15.84 -18.28 25.34
CA ALA A 154 16.41 -18.02 24.02
C ALA A 154 15.65 -18.73 22.88
N ALA A 155 15.07 -19.91 23.15
CA ALA A 155 14.31 -20.67 22.15
C ALA A 155 12.98 -19.98 21.81
N GLN A 156 12.29 -19.41 22.81
CA GLN A 156 11.09 -18.60 22.61
C GLN A 156 11.40 -17.33 21.82
N LEU A 157 12.49 -16.61 22.17
CA LEU A 157 12.90 -15.41 21.43
C LEU A 157 13.27 -15.73 19.98
N GLN A 158 13.98 -16.83 19.73
CA GLN A 158 14.32 -17.29 18.39
C GLN A 158 13.05 -17.66 17.60
N HIS A 159 12.06 -18.28 18.23
CA HIS A 159 10.79 -18.63 17.61
C HIS A 159 10.02 -17.39 17.15
N GLU A 160 9.88 -16.39 18.03
CA GLU A 160 9.21 -15.13 17.70
C GLU A 160 9.97 -14.33 16.64
N THR A 161 11.30 -14.33 16.70
CA THR A 161 12.14 -13.74 15.66
C THR A 161 11.94 -14.43 14.31
N ALA A 162 11.80 -15.76 14.30
CA ALA A 162 11.52 -16.52 13.07
C ALA A 162 10.13 -16.19 12.48
N ARG A 163 9.13 -15.89 13.32
CA ARG A 163 7.82 -15.39 12.85
C ARG A 163 7.95 -14.03 12.16
N LEU A 164 8.68 -13.10 12.77
CA LEU A 164 8.96 -11.79 12.16
C LEU A 164 9.72 -11.92 10.83
N ALA A 165 10.75 -12.77 10.79
CA ALA A 165 11.49 -13.05 9.56
C ALA A 165 10.60 -13.71 8.50
N GLY A 166 9.72 -14.64 8.90
CA GLY A 166 8.80 -15.35 8.03
C GLY A 166 7.84 -14.43 7.29
N ILE A 167 7.22 -13.47 7.99
CA ILE A 167 6.33 -12.50 7.32
C ILE A 167 7.11 -11.60 6.38
N LEU A 168 8.27 -11.10 6.78
CA LEU A 168 9.11 -10.24 5.93
C LEU A 168 9.57 -10.97 4.67
N LEU A 169 9.87 -12.27 4.78
CA LEU A 169 10.23 -13.12 3.66
C LEU A 169 9.05 -13.30 2.68
N ILE A 170 7.85 -13.65 3.20
CA ILE A 170 6.63 -13.79 2.39
C ILE A 170 6.40 -12.51 1.57
N ILE A 171 6.51 -11.35 2.21
CA ILE A 171 6.35 -10.06 1.53
C ILE A 171 7.42 -9.84 0.49
N GLY A 172 8.69 -10.08 0.83
CA GLY A 172 9.80 -9.89 -0.11
C GLY A 172 9.58 -10.71 -1.37
N VAL A 173 9.14 -11.96 -1.23
CA VAL A 173 8.81 -12.84 -2.35
C VAL A 173 7.60 -12.34 -3.12
N LEU A 174 6.48 -12.04 -2.47
CA LEU A 174 5.28 -11.55 -3.15
C LEU A 174 5.53 -10.24 -3.89
N HIS A 175 6.26 -9.33 -3.27
CA HIS A 175 6.62 -8.05 -3.87
C HIS A 175 7.53 -8.25 -5.08
N SER A 176 8.52 -9.14 -4.98
CA SER A 176 9.40 -9.50 -6.10
C SER A 176 8.61 -10.12 -7.26
N ALA A 177 7.67 -11.03 -6.96
CA ALA A 177 6.79 -11.60 -7.97
C ALA A 177 5.93 -10.53 -8.65
N ASN A 178 5.41 -9.56 -7.88
CA ASN A 178 4.60 -8.48 -8.42
C ASN A 178 5.43 -7.53 -9.32
N LEU A 179 6.69 -7.28 -8.97
CA LEU A 179 7.63 -6.53 -9.82
C LEU A 179 7.92 -7.24 -11.15
N LEU A 180 7.96 -8.58 -11.16
CA LEU A 180 8.21 -9.38 -12.38
C LEU A 180 6.96 -9.56 -13.24
N ALA A 181 5.77 -9.64 -12.65
CA ALA A 181 4.51 -9.84 -13.37
C ALA A 181 4.15 -8.67 -14.30
N LEU A 182 4.51 -7.44 -13.91
CA LEU A 182 4.16 -6.22 -14.63
C LEU A 182 4.86 -6.06 -16.00
N PRO A 183 6.18 -6.23 -16.12
CA PRO A 183 6.87 -6.23 -17.43
C PRO A 183 6.33 -7.30 -18.38
N VAL A 184 5.98 -8.47 -17.85
CA VAL A 184 5.43 -9.59 -18.64
C VAL A 184 4.06 -9.22 -19.18
N MET A 185 3.17 -8.68 -18.35
CA MET A 185 1.85 -8.20 -18.78
C MET A 185 1.95 -7.06 -19.81
N GLY A 186 2.88 -6.11 -19.62
CA GLY A 186 3.13 -5.04 -20.57
C GLY A 186 3.55 -5.58 -21.95
N ARG A 187 4.48 -6.55 -21.98
CA ARG A 187 4.90 -7.22 -23.23
C ARG A 187 3.76 -7.99 -23.90
N LEU A 188 2.97 -8.75 -23.14
CA LEU A 188 1.86 -9.54 -23.69
C LEU A 188 0.79 -8.66 -24.34
N LEU A 189 0.45 -7.53 -23.72
CA LEU A 189 -0.52 -6.59 -24.27
C LEU A 189 0.01 -5.90 -25.54
N THR A 190 1.29 -5.54 -25.58
CA THR A 190 1.90 -4.99 -26.81
C THR A 190 1.95 -6.01 -27.95
N LEU A 191 2.22 -7.28 -27.64
CA LEU A 191 2.22 -8.36 -28.64
C LEU A 191 0.82 -8.59 -29.19
N ASN A 192 -0.21 -8.61 -28.33
CA ASN A 192 -1.59 -8.77 -28.78
C ASN A 192 -2.02 -7.62 -29.70
N ARG A 193 -1.64 -6.39 -29.37
CA ARG A 193 -1.92 -5.22 -30.20
C ARG A 193 -1.24 -5.29 -31.58
N GLN A 194 0.01 -5.76 -31.63
CA GLN A 194 0.72 -5.95 -32.91
C GLN A 194 0.06 -7.03 -33.78
N LEU A 195 -0.49 -8.08 -33.17
CA LEU A 195 -1.25 -9.12 -33.88
C LEU A 195 -2.58 -8.57 -34.43
N ASP A 196 -3.30 -7.76 -33.65
CA ASP A 196 -4.54 -7.11 -34.10
C ASP A 196 -4.29 -6.10 -35.23
N GLU A 197 -3.20 -5.32 -35.19
CA GLU A 197 -2.84 -4.37 -36.27
C GLU A 197 -2.29 -5.08 -37.52
N SER A 198 -1.79 -6.32 -37.40
CA SER A 198 -1.28 -7.12 -38.53
C SER A 198 -2.35 -8.01 -39.18
N ALA A 199 -3.54 -8.11 -38.59
CA ALA A 199 -4.66 -8.79 -39.21
C ALA A 199 -5.17 -7.96 -40.40
N PRO A 200 -5.13 -8.48 -41.65
CA PRO A 200 -5.57 -7.71 -42.80
C PRO A 200 -7.06 -7.38 -42.66
N PRO A 201 -7.51 -6.18 -43.08
CA PRO A 201 -8.92 -5.83 -43.03
C PRO A 201 -9.69 -6.86 -43.85
N SER A 202 -10.59 -7.59 -43.19
CA SER A 202 -11.56 -8.43 -43.88
C SER A 202 -12.33 -7.54 -44.84
N GLN A 203 -12.02 -7.69 -46.13
CA GLN A 203 -12.80 -7.11 -47.22
C GLN A 203 -14.21 -7.67 -47.11
N HIS A 204 -15.09 -6.96 -46.40
CA HIS A 204 -16.52 -7.06 -46.66
C HIS A 204 -16.78 -6.33 -47.99
N GLN A 205 -16.63 -7.09 -49.07
CA GLN A 205 -17.23 -6.78 -50.37
C GLN A 205 -18.72 -7.16 -50.32
N ALA A 206 -19.52 -6.18 -50.74
CA ALA A 206 -20.83 -6.23 -51.40
C ALA A 206 -21.98 -7.01 -50.74
#